data_AF-A0A367HFV0-F1
#
_entry.id   AF-A0A367HFV0-F1
#
_cell.length_a   1.000
_cell.length_b   1.000
_cell.length_c   1.000
_cell.angle_alpha   90.00
_cell.angle_beta   90.00
_cell.angle_gamma   90.00
#
_symmetry.space_group_name_H-M   'P 1'
#
loop_
_entity.id
_entity.type
_entity.pdbx_description
1 polymer ?
#
loop_
_entity_poly.entity_id
_entity_poly.type
_entity_poly.pdbx_seq_one_letter_code
_entity_poly.pdbx_strand_id
1 'polypeptide(L)' 'MLRMSVVLATAIVTTGLASPMASAVAISKPVPPYAYQDCLKATKQKGESPSHSKWHCDQLVKKGWVKPPTR' A
#
# COMPACT_ATOMS: atom_id res chain seq x y z
N MET A 1 38.74 24.17 -58.14
CA MET A 1 39.44 23.46 -57.04
C MET A 1 39.26 24.27 -55.78
N LEU A 2 38.60 23.73 -54.75
CA LEU A 2 39.09 23.73 -53.35
C LEU A 2 38.03 23.04 -52.48
N ARG A 3 38.50 22.08 -51.70
CA ARG A 3 37.74 21.31 -50.71
C ARG A 3 37.56 22.19 -49.47
N MET A 4 36.35 22.28 -48.92
CA MET A 4 36.16 22.80 -47.56
C MET A 4 35.33 21.78 -46.77
N SER A 5 36.04 21.00 -45.97
CA SER A 5 35.52 20.00 -45.05
C SER A 5 34.87 20.71 -43.85
N VAL A 6 33.59 20.46 -43.61
CA VAL A 6 32.94 20.82 -42.34
C VAL A 6 33.15 19.66 -41.38
N VAL A 7 33.87 19.96 -40.29
CA VAL A 7 34.21 19.05 -39.19
C VAL A 7 32.96 18.72 -38.39
N LEU A 8 32.66 17.44 -38.26
CA LEU A 8 31.53 16.92 -37.50
C LEU A 8 31.86 16.98 -36.00
N ALA A 9 31.31 17.98 -35.30
CA ALA A 9 31.40 18.06 -33.84
C ALA A 9 30.35 17.14 -33.20
N THR A 10 30.81 16.04 -32.59
CA THR A 10 29.97 15.15 -31.80
C THR A 10 29.64 15.79 -30.45
N ALA A 11 28.39 16.24 -30.30
CA ALA A 11 27.86 16.67 -29.01
C ALA A 11 27.64 15.45 -28.11
N ILE A 12 28.41 15.36 -27.02
CA ILE A 12 28.24 14.33 -25.99
C ILE A 12 27.05 14.77 -25.13
N VAL A 13 25.88 14.16 -25.36
CA VAL A 13 24.72 14.34 -24.48
C VAL A 13 24.95 13.47 -23.25
N THR A 14 25.32 14.09 -22.14
CA THR A 14 25.27 13.47 -20.82
C THR A 14 23.81 13.40 -20.39
N THR A 15 23.14 12.28 -20.68
CA THR A 15 21.83 11.98 -20.10
C THR A 15 22.00 11.70 -18.61
N GLY A 16 21.88 12.75 -17.79
CA GLY A 16 21.66 12.61 -16.37
C GLY A 16 20.36 11.83 -16.13
N LEU A 17 20.48 10.61 -15.64
CA LEU A 17 19.35 9.80 -15.19
C LEU A 17 18.68 10.50 -14.00
N ALA A 18 17.65 11.29 -14.26
CA ALA A 18 16.74 11.74 -13.22
C ALA A 18 15.92 10.54 -12.76
N SER A 19 16.31 9.93 -11.64
CA SER A 19 15.51 8.92 -10.95
C SER A 19 14.15 9.53 -10.60
N PRO A 20 13.02 8.96 -11.05
CA PRO A 20 11.73 9.37 -10.53
C PRO A 20 11.70 8.97 -9.05
N MET A 21 11.77 9.97 -8.18
CA MET A 21 11.56 9.81 -6.76
C MET A 21 10.07 9.49 -6.58
N ALA A 22 9.75 8.19 -6.57
CA ALA A 22 8.41 7.72 -6.30
C ALA A 22 8.02 8.14 -4.88
N SER A 23 7.16 9.14 -4.76
CA SER A 23 6.51 9.48 -3.49
C SER A 23 5.63 8.30 -3.10
N ALA A 24 6.15 7.41 -2.25
CA ALA A 24 5.34 6.42 -1.56
C ALA A 24 4.38 7.19 -0.64
N VAL A 25 3.12 7.35 -1.08
CA VAL A 25 2.04 7.75 -0.18
C VAL A 25 1.99 6.67 0.89
N ALA A 26 2.37 7.02 2.11
CA ALA A 26 2.12 6.18 3.28
C ALA A 26 0.62 5.99 3.36
N ILE A 27 0.14 4.84 2.88
CA ILE A 27 -1.22 4.39 3.12
C ILE A 27 -1.24 4.12 4.63
N SER A 28 -1.63 5.13 5.42
CA SER A 28 -1.95 5.01 6.84
C SER A 28 -3.23 4.19 7.04
N LYS A 29 -3.34 3.05 6.35
CA LYS A 29 -4.31 2.03 6.71
C LYS A 29 -3.95 1.61 8.13
N PRO A 30 -4.89 1.66 9.08
CA PRO A 30 -4.65 1.18 10.42
C PRO A 30 -4.09 -0.24 10.31
N VAL A 31 -2.83 -0.38 10.70
CA VAL A 31 -2.17 -1.68 10.74
C VAL A 31 -2.92 -2.47 11.81
N PRO A 32 -3.28 -3.74 11.55
CA PRO A 32 -3.88 -4.59 12.56
C PRO A 32 -3.07 -4.52 13.86
N PRO A 33 -3.74 -4.55 15.02
CA PRO A 33 -5.08 -5.13 15.18
C PRO A 33 -6.24 -4.11 15.22
N TYR A 34 -7.28 -4.36 14.42
CA TYR A 34 -8.56 -3.62 14.42
C TYR A 34 -9.32 -3.81 15.74
N ALA A 35 -10.17 -2.87 16.15
CA ALA A 35 -10.97 -3.06 17.35
C ALA A 35 -12.00 -4.18 17.17
N TYR A 36 -12.26 -4.96 18.22
CA TYR A 36 -13.23 -6.06 18.19
C TYR A 36 -14.63 -5.60 17.78
N GLN A 37 -15.04 -4.40 18.25
CA GLN A 37 -16.33 -3.81 17.90
C GLN A 37 -16.46 -3.47 16.42
N ASP A 38 -15.37 -3.03 15.78
CA ASP A 38 -15.39 -2.71 14.35
C ASP A 38 -15.44 -3.98 13.51
N CYS A 39 -14.82 -5.07 13.97
CA CYS A 39 -15.00 -6.39 13.37
C CYS A 39 -16.48 -6.81 13.41
N LEU A 40 -17.15 -6.72 14.56
CA LEU A 40 -18.56 -7.08 14.69
C LEU A 40 -19.50 -6.21 13.84
N LYS A 41 -19.18 -4.91 13.68
CA LYS A 41 -19.94 -4.02 12.78
C LYS A 41 -19.75 -4.43 11.33
N ALA A 42 -18.52 -4.75 10.91
CA ALA A 42 -18.22 -5.16 9.55
C ALA A 42 -18.88 -6.51 9.19
N THR A 43 -18.85 -7.49 10.10
CA THR A 43 -19.52 -8.78 9.89
C THR A 43 -21.05 -8.61 9.83
N LYS A 44 -21.62 -7.74 10.68
CA LYS A 44 -23.05 -7.40 10.62
C LYS A 44 -23.44 -6.72 9.30
N GLN A 45 -22.62 -5.81 8.79
CA GLN A 45 -22.84 -5.17 7.48
C GLN A 45 -22.79 -6.19 6.34
N LYS A 46 -22.03 -7.27 6.50
CA LYS A 46 -21.98 -8.41 5.57
C LYS A 46 -23.14 -9.39 5.74
N GLY A 47 -24.03 -9.16 6.71
CA GLY A 47 -25.19 -10.01 6.98
C GLY A 47 -24.86 -11.25 7.81
N GLU A 48 -23.72 -11.30 8.49
CA GLU A 48 -23.39 -12.43 9.36
C GLU A 48 -24.28 -12.44 10.62
N SER A 49 -24.72 -13.63 11.04
CA SER A 49 -25.46 -13.80 12.28
C SER A 49 -24.61 -13.39 13.50
N PRO A 50 -25.22 -12.97 14.64
CA PRO A 50 -24.45 -12.49 15.80
C PRO A 50 -23.47 -13.51 16.39
N SER A 51 -23.85 -14.80 16.40
CA SER A 51 -22.98 -15.90 16.84
C SER A 51 -21.83 -16.14 15.86
N HIS A 52 -22.10 -16.10 14.55
CA HIS A 52 -21.09 -16.27 13.52
C HIS A 52 -20.11 -15.10 13.49
N SER A 53 -20.61 -13.86 13.63
CA SER A 53 -19.81 -12.64 13.75
C SER A 53 -18.80 -12.72 14.89
N LYS A 54 -19.25 -13.18 16.08
CA LYS A 54 -18.35 -13.37 17.23
C LYS A 54 -17.28 -14.41 16.92
N TRP A 55 -17.68 -15.59 16.45
CA TRP A 55 -16.73 -16.65 16.09
C TRP A 55 -15.71 -16.17 15.04
N HIS A 56 -16.16 -15.46 14.01
CA HIS A 56 -15.31 -14.90 12.96
C HIS A 56 -14.30 -13.90 13.56
N CYS A 57 -14.77 -12.96 14.38
CA CYS A 57 -13.89 -12.00 15.04
C CYS A 57 -12.90 -12.69 15.99
N ASP A 58 -13.30 -13.74 16.71
CA ASP A 58 -12.40 -14.54 17.54
C ASP A 58 -11.30 -15.25 16.72
N GLN A 59 -11.62 -15.72 15.50
CA GLN A 59 -10.60 -16.25 14.59
C GLN A 59 -9.60 -15.17 14.15
N LEU A 60 -10.08 -13.95 13.91
CA LEU A 60 -9.23 -12.83 13.55
C LEU A 60 -8.37 -12.34 14.72
N VAL A 61 -8.85 -12.45 15.97
CA VAL A 61 -8.06 -12.22 17.19
C VAL A 61 -6.90 -13.22 17.27
N LYS A 62 -7.16 -14.51 17.09
CA LYS A 62 -6.12 -15.55 17.10
C LYS A 62 -5.03 -15.33 16.05
N LYS A 63 -5.41 -14.76 14.91
CA LYS A 63 -4.49 -14.43 13.82
C LYS A 63 -3.79 -13.07 13.98
N GLY A 64 -4.10 -12.32 15.04
CA GLY A 64 -3.52 -10.99 15.31
C GLY A 64 -4.10 -9.86 14.48
N TRP A 65 -5.22 -10.08 13.76
CA TRP A 65 -5.86 -9.05 12.93
C TRP A 65 -6.82 -8.16 13.72
N VAL A 66 -7.36 -8.66 14.83
CA VAL A 66 -8.34 -7.96 15.67
C VAL A 66 -7.87 -7.99 17.12
N LYS A 67 -8.10 -6.90 17.87
CA LYS A 67 -7.78 -6.80 19.29
C LYS A 67 -8.73 -7.69 20.08
N PRO A 68 -8.26 -8.39 21.13
CA PRO A 68 -9.16 -9.13 22.00
C PRO A 68 -10.21 -8.17 22.59
N PRO A 69 -11.45 -8.64 22.80
CA PRO A 69 -12.47 -7.83 23.44
C PRO A 69 -12.02 -7.44 24.85
N THR A 70 -12.13 -6.17 25.20
CA THR A 70 -11.90 -5.70 26.57
C THR A 70 -12.98 -6.31 27.46
N ARG A 71 -12.56 -7.01 28.52
CA ARG A 71 -13.45 -7.69 29.47
C ARG A 71 -14.18 -6.72 30.38
#